data_AF-A0A0D5ZD05-F1
#
_entry.id   AF-A0A0D5ZD05-F1
#
_cell.length_a   1.000
_cell.length_b   1.000
_cell.length_c   1.000
_cell.angle_alpha   90.00
_cell.angle_beta   90.00
_cell.angle_gamma   90.00
#
_symmetry.space_group_name_H-M   'P 1'
#
loop_
_entity.id
_entity.type
_entity.pdbx_description
1 polymer ?
#
loop_
_entity_poly.entity_id
_entity_poly.type
_entity_poly.pdbx_seq_one_letter_code
_entity_poly.pdbx_strand_id
1 'polypeptide(L)'
;MSTDERLVEAIKKSRKVSQDESLVTYDLTEGVDLSNPRNVAEALATVFFEEDAEKWFTASGDHVDFNPTYKVRVVLAEDHGKRIEETVDDFLEDLQKEEIYPAFSQQIKDTADNASKLKAGIVASTVNNLFFRHSNRKMYSDYIRDDLFLDILEKLEIRSLNDKDLMDWKNLPL
;
A
#
# COMPACT_ATOMS: atom_id res chain seq x y z
N MET A 1 23.93 -9.06 -0.50
CA MET A 1 22.52 -8.82 -0.82
C MET A 1 21.82 -10.15 -0.95
N SER A 2 20.73 -10.34 -0.21
CA SER A 2 19.85 -11.50 -0.38
C SER A 2 19.13 -11.43 -1.74
N THR A 3 18.54 -12.54 -2.17
CA THR A 3 17.70 -12.57 -3.39
C THR A 3 16.51 -11.61 -3.25
N ASP A 4 15.93 -11.52 -2.06
CA ASP A 4 14.77 -10.68 -1.77
C ASP A 4 15.12 -9.18 -1.84
N GLU A 5 16.28 -8.79 -1.30
CA GLU A 5 16.78 -7.40 -1.43
C GLU A 5 17.00 -6.99 -2.89
N ARG A 6 17.48 -7.92 -3.74
CA ARG A 6 17.67 -7.63 -5.17
C ARG A 6 16.35 -7.47 -5.90
N LEU A 7 15.34 -8.24 -5.51
CA LEU A 7 14.00 -8.18 -6.09
C LEU A 7 13.31 -6.85 -5.74
N VAL A 8 13.33 -6.46 -4.46
CA VAL A 8 12.83 -5.15 -3.99
C VAL A 8 13.50 -4.01 -4.75
N GLU A 9 14.82 -4.03 -4.87
CA GLU A 9 15.58 -3.00 -5.62
C GLU A 9 15.23 -2.98 -7.12
N ALA A 10 14.99 -4.13 -7.73
CA ALA A 10 14.56 -4.21 -9.13
C ALA A 10 13.17 -3.58 -9.31
N ILE A 11 12.23 -3.89 -8.42
CA ILE A 11 10.88 -3.31 -8.44
C ILE A 11 10.93 -1.80 -8.19
N LYS A 12 11.73 -1.31 -7.23
CA LYS A 12 11.92 0.13 -7.01
C LYS A 12 12.45 0.85 -8.25
N LYS A 13 13.42 0.25 -8.95
CA LYS A 13 13.97 0.82 -10.19
C LYS A 13 13.00 0.84 -11.37
N SER A 14 12.01 -0.05 -11.35
CA SER A 14 10.94 -0.07 -12.37
C SER A 14 9.95 1.09 -12.22
N ARG A 15 9.93 1.74 -11.04
CA ARG A 15 8.98 2.80 -10.70
C ARG A 15 9.27 4.07 -11.51
N LYS A 16 8.25 4.57 -12.21
CA LYS A 16 8.27 5.79 -13.02
C LYS A 16 7.09 6.67 -12.62
N VAL A 17 7.34 7.97 -12.43
CA VAL A 17 6.29 8.97 -12.14
C VAL A 17 6.01 9.76 -13.41
N SER A 18 4.73 9.98 -13.73
CA SER A 18 4.32 10.83 -14.85
C SER A 18 4.75 12.29 -14.63
N GLN A 19 4.86 13.07 -15.71
CA GLN A 19 5.30 14.47 -15.62
C GLN A 19 4.34 15.36 -14.81
N ASP A 20 3.05 15.02 -14.80
CA ASP A 20 2.00 15.71 -14.06
C ASP A 20 1.74 15.10 -12.68
N GLU A 21 2.54 14.10 -12.26
CA GLU A 21 2.45 13.38 -10.99
C GLU A 21 1.11 12.67 -10.73
N SER A 22 0.22 12.58 -11.74
CA SER A 22 -1.10 11.96 -11.62
C SER A 22 -1.06 10.42 -11.68
N LEU A 23 0.05 9.85 -12.15
CA LEU A 23 0.22 8.41 -12.35
C LEU A 23 1.63 7.97 -11.99
N VAL A 24 1.72 6.91 -11.19
CA VAL A 24 2.94 6.14 -10.96
C VAL A 24 2.81 4.80 -11.68
N THR A 25 3.86 4.38 -12.38
CA THR A 25 3.91 3.11 -13.10
C THR A 25 5.06 2.26 -12.60
N TYR A 26 4.76 1.02 -12.18
CA TYR A 26 5.71 -0.06 -11.95
C TYR A 26 5.77 -0.94 -13.19
N ASP A 27 6.82 -0.77 -13.98
CA ASP A 27 7.01 -1.47 -15.24
C ASP A 27 7.82 -2.75 -15.02
N LEU A 28 7.13 -3.83 -14.65
CA LEU A 28 7.73 -5.14 -14.32
C LEU A 28 7.82 -6.05 -15.55
N THR A 29 7.76 -5.48 -16.74
CA THR A 29 7.83 -6.23 -18.00
C THR A 29 9.24 -6.74 -18.29
N GLU A 30 10.24 -6.11 -17.67
CA GLU A 30 11.65 -6.48 -17.77
C GLU A 30 12.32 -6.42 -16.39
N GLY A 31 13.38 -7.22 -16.19
CA GLY A 31 14.23 -7.14 -15.01
C GLY A 31 13.68 -7.78 -13.73
N VAL A 32 12.45 -8.31 -13.75
CA VAL A 32 11.85 -9.08 -12.65
C VAL A 32 11.54 -10.51 -13.12
N ASP A 33 11.99 -11.49 -12.36
CA ASP A 33 11.68 -12.90 -12.61
C ASP A 33 10.40 -13.30 -11.89
N LEU A 34 9.35 -13.62 -12.66
CA LEU A 34 8.05 -14.09 -12.16
C LEU A 34 8.03 -15.60 -11.86
N SER A 35 9.18 -16.27 -11.83
CA SER A 35 9.26 -17.71 -11.52
C SER A 35 8.73 -18.08 -10.14
N ASN A 36 8.73 -17.13 -9.19
CA ASN A 36 8.15 -17.27 -7.87
C ASN A 36 7.14 -16.13 -7.59
N PRO A 37 5.87 -16.31 -8.01
CA PRO A 37 4.80 -15.31 -7.87
C PRO A 37 4.68 -14.73 -6.46
N ARG A 38 4.71 -15.58 -5.44
CA ARG A 38 4.56 -15.15 -4.04
C ARG A 38 5.62 -14.17 -3.60
N ASN A 39 6.89 -14.45 -3.91
CA ASN A 39 7.99 -13.55 -3.55
C ASN A 39 7.91 -12.23 -4.30
N VAL A 40 7.44 -12.25 -5.56
CA VAL A 40 7.25 -11.02 -6.35
C VAL A 40 6.10 -10.19 -5.77
N ALA A 41 4.98 -10.82 -5.45
CA ALA A 41 3.83 -10.19 -4.82
C ALA A 41 4.21 -9.50 -3.49
N GLU A 42 4.91 -10.21 -2.61
CA GLU A 42 5.34 -9.68 -1.31
C GLU A 42 6.32 -8.51 -1.45
N ALA A 43 7.30 -8.64 -2.35
CA ALA A 43 8.24 -7.56 -2.65
C ALA A 43 7.55 -6.35 -3.29
N LEU A 44 6.56 -6.58 -4.17
CA LEU A 44 5.78 -5.53 -4.79
C LEU A 44 4.90 -4.80 -3.76
N ALA A 45 4.22 -5.52 -2.88
CA ALA A 45 3.47 -4.95 -1.76
C ALA A 45 4.37 -4.07 -0.91
N THR A 46 5.52 -4.58 -0.49
CA THR A 46 6.50 -3.82 0.29
C THR A 46 6.88 -2.51 -0.40
N VAL A 47 7.26 -2.57 -1.68
CA VAL A 47 7.66 -1.37 -2.44
C VAL A 47 6.50 -0.40 -2.66
N PHE A 48 5.30 -0.91 -2.97
CA PHE A 48 4.10 -0.10 -3.15
C PHE A 48 3.78 0.69 -1.88
N PHE A 49 3.85 0.05 -0.72
CA PHE A 49 3.59 0.73 0.53
C PHE A 49 4.64 1.79 0.85
N GLU A 50 5.93 1.43 0.79
CA GLU A 50 7.03 2.34 1.10
C GLU A 50 7.12 3.54 0.15
N GLU A 51 6.91 3.31 -1.15
CA GLU A 51 7.12 4.36 -2.15
C GLU A 51 5.86 5.16 -2.45
N ASP A 52 4.67 4.62 -2.20
CA ASP A 52 3.42 5.23 -2.63
C ASP A 52 2.35 5.29 -1.55
N ALA A 53 1.89 4.16 -1.00
CA ALA A 53 0.75 4.18 -0.09
C ALA A 53 1.04 4.96 1.21
N GLU A 54 2.27 4.95 1.71
CA GLU A 54 2.68 5.74 2.90
C GLU A 54 2.33 7.23 2.74
N LYS A 55 2.49 7.78 1.54
CA LYS A 55 2.24 9.20 1.23
C LYS A 55 0.77 9.57 1.25
N TRP A 56 -0.11 8.58 1.18
CA TRP A 56 -1.55 8.78 1.22
C TRP A 56 -2.08 8.82 2.66
N PHE A 57 -1.29 8.41 3.64
CA PHE A 57 -1.66 8.55 5.04
C PHE A 57 -1.35 9.94 5.55
N THR A 58 -2.34 10.55 6.20
CA THR A 58 -2.15 11.76 6.98
C THR A 58 -2.63 11.53 8.41
N ALA A 59 -1.78 11.89 9.37
CA ALA A 59 -2.11 11.78 10.78
C ALA A 59 -2.52 13.15 11.33
N SER A 60 -3.67 13.23 11.99
CA SER A 60 -4.13 14.44 12.66
C SER A 60 -4.69 14.09 14.04
N GLY A 61 -3.86 14.27 15.07
CA GLY A 61 -4.21 13.89 16.44
C GLY A 61 -4.42 12.38 16.56
N ASP A 62 -5.62 11.97 16.96
CA ASP A 62 -6.01 10.56 17.10
C ASP A 62 -6.65 9.99 15.80
N HIS A 63 -6.66 10.77 14.71
CA HIS A 63 -7.24 10.37 13.44
C HIS A 63 -6.17 10.08 12.39
N VAL A 64 -6.38 9.01 11.62
CA VAL A 64 -5.58 8.66 10.45
C VAL A 64 -6.52 8.74 9.27
N ASP A 65 -6.25 9.68 8.38
CA ASP A 65 -6.93 9.82 7.10
C ASP A 65 -6.10 9.16 6.01
N PHE A 66 -6.78 8.46 5.10
CA PHE A 66 -6.18 7.94 3.88
C PHE A 66 -6.73 8.74 2.69
N ASN A 67 -5.86 9.44 1.98
CA ASN A 67 -6.25 10.34 0.90
C ASN A 67 -5.32 10.14 -0.31
N PRO A 68 -5.61 9.16 -1.16
CA PRO A 68 -4.76 8.88 -2.30
C PRO A 68 -4.92 9.94 -3.41
N THR A 69 -3.80 10.51 -3.82
CA THR A 69 -3.76 11.70 -4.70
C THR A 69 -3.41 11.40 -6.16
N TYR A 70 -3.00 10.17 -6.46
CA TYR A 70 -2.61 9.72 -7.80
C TYR A 70 -2.94 8.23 -7.99
N LYS A 71 -2.93 7.79 -9.24
CA LYS A 71 -3.09 6.38 -9.59
C LYS A 71 -1.76 5.63 -9.56
N VAL A 72 -1.81 4.34 -9.26
CA VAL A 72 -0.67 3.43 -9.38
C VAL A 72 -1.01 2.35 -10.39
N ARG A 73 -0.16 2.19 -11.40
CA ARG A 73 -0.27 1.15 -12.42
C ARG A 73 0.87 0.16 -12.29
N VAL A 74 0.57 -1.12 -12.19
CA VAL A 74 1.54 -2.22 -12.28
C VAL A 74 1.39 -2.87 -13.66
N VAL A 75 2.48 -3.00 -14.41
CA VAL A 75 2.50 -3.64 -15.73
C VAL A 75 3.33 -4.90 -15.68
N LEU A 76 2.73 -6.04 -16.04
CA LEU A 76 3.36 -7.38 -16.01
C LEU A 76 3.59 -7.93 -17.43
N ALA A 77 4.71 -8.64 -17.62
CA ALA A 77 5.03 -9.33 -18.89
C ALA A 77 4.07 -10.49 -19.16
N GLU A 78 3.81 -10.84 -20.44
CA GLU A 78 2.81 -11.84 -20.83
C GLU A 78 3.27 -13.30 -20.79
N ASP A 79 4.58 -13.55 -20.74
CA ASP A 79 5.18 -14.86 -21.02
C ASP A 79 4.82 -15.95 -19.98
N HIS A 80 4.12 -15.57 -18.91
CA HIS A 80 3.85 -16.43 -17.77
C HIS A 80 2.39 -16.38 -17.27
N GLY A 81 1.40 -16.25 -18.17
CA GLY A 81 -0.06 -16.26 -17.92
C GLY A 81 -0.55 -16.64 -16.50
N LYS A 82 -0.48 -17.93 -16.12
CA LYS A 82 -0.93 -18.42 -14.80
C LYS A 82 -0.16 -17.83 -13.61
N ARG A 83 1.14 -17.61 -13.77
CA ARG A 83 1.99 -17.00 -12.74
C ARG A 83 1.71 -15.52 -12.57
N ILE A 84 1.30 -14.84 -13.64
CA ILE A 84 0.86 -13.44 -13.59
C ILE A 84 -0.39 -13.37 -12.72
N GLU A 85 -1.40 -14.19 -13.01
CA GLU A 85 -2.64 -14.26 -12.21
C GLU A 85 -2.32 -14.58 -10.74
N GLU A 86 -1.49 -15.59 -10.47
CA GLU A 86 -1.04 -15.91 -9.11
C GLU A 86 -0.29 -14.74 -8.43
N THR A 87 0.54 -14.00 -9.16
CA THR A 87 1.24 -12.82 -8.61
C THR A 87 0.26 -11.72 -8.27
N VAL A 88 -0.78 -11.52 -9.09
CA VAL A 88 -1.82 -10.51 -8.84
C VAL A 88 -2.63 -10.89 -7.61
N ASP A 89 -3.09 -12.13 -7.53
CA ASP A 89 -3.88 -12.61 -6.39
C ASP A 89 -3.07 -12.52 -5.08
N ASP A 90 -1.83 -13.04 -5.09
CA ASP A 90 -0.92 -12.97 -3.94
C ASP A 90 -0.65 -11.51 -3.52
N PHE A 91 -0.49 -10.60 -4.49
CA PHE A 91 -0.24 -9.19 -4.22
C PHE A 91 -1.44 -8.53 -3.56
N LEU A 92 -2.65 -8.76 -4.08
CA LEU A 92 -3.88 -8.24 -3.49
C LEU A 92 -4.12 -8.78 -2.06
N GLU A 93 -3.82 -10.07 -1.82
CA GLU A 93 -3.83 -10.63 -0.47
C GLU A 93 -2.80 -9.97 0.45
N ASP A 94 -1.58 -9.76 -0.04
CA ASP A 94 -0.51 -9.12 0.72
C ASP A 94 -0.90 -7.69 1.14
N LEU A 95 -1.58 -6.92 0.28
CA LEU A 95 -2.10 -5.59 0.62
C LEU A 95 -3.07 -5.58 1.81
N GLN A 96 -3.73 -6.70 2.10
CA GLN A 96 -4.63 -6.83 3.24
C GLN A 96 -3.95 -7.29 4.52
N LYS A 97 -2.69 -7.72 4.47
CA LYS A 97 -2.12 -8.34 5.66
C LYS A 97 -1.94 -7.35 6.81
N GLU A 98 -2.45 -7.76 7.97
CA GLU A 98 -2.28 -7.07 9.26
C GLU A 98 -0.82 -6.89 9.67
N GLU A 99 0.19 -7.45 9.00
CA GLU A 99 1.60 -7.21 9.34
C GLU A 99 2.15 -5.92 8.69
N ILE A 100 1.49 -5.49 7.61
CA ILE A 100 1.80 -4.25 6.90
C ILE A 100 1.30 -3.06 7.73
N TYR A 101 0.04 -3.09 8.16
CA TYR A 101 -0.60 -1.97 8.89
C TYR A 101 0.11 -1.54 10.20
N PRO A 102 0.67 -2.40 11.06
CA PRO A 102 1.34 -2.02 12.30
C PRO A 102 2.66 -1.30 12.06
N ALA A 103 3.43 -1.70 11.06
CA ALA A 103 4.67 -1.05 10.67
C ALA A 103 4.40 0.40 10.25
N PHE A 104 3.33 0.63 9.48
CA PHE A 104 2.88 1.97 9.12
C PHE A 104 2.13 2.66 10.25
N SER A 105 1.39 1.96 11.10
CA SER A 105 0.74 2.53 12.29
C SER A 105 1.76 3.11 13.26
N GLN A 106 2.96 2.50 13.33
CA GLN A 106 4.07 2.99 14.13
C GLN A 106 4.71 4.22 13.47
N GLN A 107 4.93 4.22 12.15
CA GLN A 107 5.44 5.40 11.43
C GLN A 107 4.45 6.58 11.41
N ILE A 108 3.15 6.28 11.32
CA ILE A 108 2.03 7.23 11.45
C ILE A 108 1.96 7.76 12.88
N LYS A 109 2.11 6.92 13.92
CA LYS A 109 2.24 7.35 15.32
C LYS A 109 3.47 8.23 15.53
N ASP A 110 4.62 7.86 14.98
CA ASP A 110 5.86 8.61 15.12
C ASP A 110 5.75 9.98 14.40
N THR A 111 5.03 10.04 13.27
CA THR A 111 4.71 11.28 12.55
C THR A 111 3.71 12.15 13.33
N ALA A 112 2.67 11.56 13.94
CA ALA A 112 1.72 12.25 14.80
C ALA A 112 2.36 12.81 16.08
N ASP A 113 3.27 12.05 16.71
CA ASP A 113 4.03 12.46 17.88
C ASP A 113 5.00 13.61 17.55
N ASN A 114 5.61 13.59 16.36
CA ASN A 114 6.49 14.67 15.90
C ASN A 114 5.71 15.93 15.49
N ALA A 115 4.54 15.80 14.86
CA ALA A 115 3.65 16.92 14.58
C ALA A 115 3.10 17.56 15.87
N SER A 116 2.83 16.76 16.90
CA SER A 116 2.43 17.22 18.23
C SER A 116 3.56 17.96 18.96
N LYS A 117 4.81 17.52 18.80
CA LYS A 117 6.00 18.24 19.30
C LYS A 117 6.24 19.57 18.57
N LEU A 118 5.90 19.66 17.28
CA LEU A 118 5.95 20.93 16.52
C LEU A 118 4.81 21.89 16.89
N LYS A 119 3.62 21.37 17.25
CA LYS A 119 2.48 22.17 17.74
C LYS A 119 2.56 22.59 19.21
N ALA A 120 3.51 22.06 19.98
CA ALA A 120 3.74 22.42 21.38
C ALA A 120 4.24 23.88 21.60
N GLY A 121 4.33 24.69 20.54
CA GLY A 121 4.62 26.12 20.59
C GLY A 121 3.41 27.06 20.64
N ILE A 122 2.16 26.58 20.52
CA ILE A 122 0.97 27.45 20.51
C ILE A 122 -0.14 26.92 21.46
N VAL A 123 -0.08 27.43 22.69
CA VAL A 123 -1.15 27.81 23.65
C VAL A 123 -2.46 27.01 23.74
N ALA A 124 -2.62 26.40 24.92
CA ALA A 124 -3.75 26.38 25.88
C ALA A 124 -5.22 26.27 25.43
N SER A 125 -5.87 25.24 26.00
CA SER A 125 -7.18 25.23 26.70
C SER A 125 -8.18 24.21 26.15
N THR A 126 -8.61 23.29 27.03
CA THR A 126 -9.73 22.31 26.93
C THR A 126 -9.47 21.15 25.94
N VAL A 127 -9.79 19.87 26.22
CA VAL A 127 -11.03 19.30 26.75
C VAL A 127 -10.76 17.96 27.47
N ASN A 128 -11.68 17.64 28.39
CA ASN A 128 -11.81 16.43 29.20
C ASN A 128 -12.51 15.27 28.44
N ASN A 129 -12.32 14.02 28.91
CA ASN A 129 -12.93 12.74 28.50
C ASN A 129 -12.44 12.15 27.14
N LEU A 130 -12.30 10.84 26.92
CA LEU A 130 -13.12 9.71 27.37
C LEU A 130 -12.39 8.36 27.14
N PHE A 131 -12.61 7.42 28.04
CA PHE A 131 -12.27 5.99 27.93
C PHE A 131 -12.77 5.35 26.62
N PHE A 132 -11.90 4.63 25.90
CA PHE A 132 -12.28 3.59 24.92
C PHE A 132 -11.36 2.36 25.08
N ARG A 133 -11.89 1.29 25.67
CA ARG A 133 -12.49 0.11 25.02
C ARG A 133 -11.46 -0.86 24.40
N HIS A 134 -11.00 -1.79 25.24
CA HIS A 134 -10.13 -2.91 24.83
C HIS A 134 -10.86 -3.99 24.01
N SER A 135 -12.20 -3.99 23.97
CA SER A 135 -13.01 -5.02 23.30
C SER A 135 -13.48 -4.68 21.88
N ASN A 136 -13.36 -3.42 21.43
CA ASN A 136 -13.77 -2.99 20.09
C ASN A 136 -12.60 -2.88 19.09
N ARG A 137 -11.36 -3.10 19.54
CA ARG A 137 -10.17 -2.90 18.70
C ARG A 137 -10.15 -3.78 17.46
N LYS A 138 -10.58 -5.03 17.57
CA LYS A 138 -10.49 -6.01 16.46
C LYS A 138 -11.51 -5.72 15.34
N MET A 139 -12.78 -5.50 15.70
CA MET A 139 -13.79 -5.13 14.71
C MET A 139 -13.55 -3.74 14.09
N TYR A 140 -12.97 -2.81 14.84
CA TYR A 140 -12.60 -1.49 14.31
C TYR A 140 -11.35 -1.56 13.41
N SER A 141 -10.38 -2.42 13.72
CA SER A 141 -9.21 -2.63 12.85
C SER A 141 -9.57 -3.35 11.55
N ASP A 142 -10.46 -4.35 11.62
CA ASP A 142 -10.96 -5.04 10.43
C ASP A 142 -11.70 -4.06 9.51
N TYR A 143 -12.61 -3.24 10.05
CA TYR A 143 -13.35 -2.24 9.26
C TYR A 143 -12.45 -1.18 8.59
N ILE A 144 -11.45 -0.67 9.32
CA ILE A 144 -10.49 0.29 8.76
C ILE A 144 -9.63 -0.36 7.67
N ARG A 145 -9.24 -1.62 7.86
CA ARG A 145 -8.44 -2.37 6.88
C ARG A 145 -9.22 -2.57 5.58
N ASP A 146 -10.49 -2.94 5.68
CA ASP A 146 -11.32 -3.22 4.53
C ASP A 146 -11.63 -1.92 3.74
N ASP A 147 -11.95 -0.82 4.42
CA ASP A 147 -12.16 0.50 3.79
C ASP A 147 -10.87 1.00 3.09
N LEU A 148 -9.72 0.86 3.75
CA LEU A 148 -8.42 1.24 3.19
C LEU A 148 -8.02 0.37 1.98
N PHE A 149 -8.31 -0.93 2.04
CA PHE A 149 -8.10 -1.81 0.89
C PHE A 149 -8.96 -1.37 -0.30
N LEU A 150 -10.23 -0.99 -0.08
CA LEU A 150 -11.10 -0.47 -1.13
C LEU A 150 -10.57 0.84 -1.72
N ASP A 151 -10.10 1.76 -0.89
CA ASP A 151 -9.52 3.03 -1.36
C ASP A 151 -8.23 2.80 -2.18
N ILE A 152 -7.40 1.83 -1.79
CA ILE A 152 -6.23 1.39 -2.58
C ILE A 152 -6.68 0.82 -3.93
N LEU A 153 -7.66 -0.08 -3.92
CA LEU A 153 -8.18 -0.70 -5.15
C LEU A 153 -8.73 0.33 -6.14
N GLU A 154 -9.34 1.43 -5.68
CA GLU A 154 -9.84 2.49 -6.55
C GLU A 154 -8.72 3.18 -7.35
N LYS A 155 -7.49 3.15 -6.81
CA LYS A 155 -6.32 3.86 -7.37
C LYS A 155 -5.33 2.94 -8.04
N LEU A 156 -5.48 1.63 -7.84
CA LEU A 156 -4.59 0.61 -8.37
C LEU A 156 -5.11 0.08 -9.72
N GLU A 157 -4.21 -0.01 -10.70
CA GLU A 157 -4.46 -0.64 -11.99
C GLU A 157 -3.40 -1.71 -12.20
N ILE A 158 -3.79 -2.97 -12.43
CA ILE A 158 -2.84 -4.03 -12.76
C ILE A 158 -3.10 -4.49 -14.19
N ARG A 159 -2.11 -4.34 -15.07
CA ARG A 159 -2.24 -4.47 -16.52
C ARG A 159 -1.20 -5.44 -17.08
N SER A 160 -1.55 -6.15 -18.15
CA SER A 160 -0.55 -6.82 -18.97
C SER A 160 0.16 -5.82 -19.88
N LEU A 161 1.26 -6.24 -20.50
CA LEU A 161 1.96 -5.46 -21.53
C LEU A 161 1.03 -4.98 -22.67
N ASN A 162 0.00 -5.76 -23.04
CA ASN A 162 -0.99 -5.40 -24.04
C ASN A 162 -2.23 -4.66 -23.47
N ASP A 163 -2.10 -4.05 -22.29
CA ASP A 163 -3.15 -3.25 -21.63
C ASP A 163 -4.39 -4.04 -21.18
N LYS A 164 -4.30 -5.38 -21.12
CA LYS A 164 -5.35 -6.22 -20.55
C LYS A 164 -5.45 -5.96 -19.04
N ASP A 165 -6.65 -5.72 -18.53
CA ASP A 165 -6.89 -5.70 -17.08
C ASP A 165 -6.66 -7.08 -16.50
N LEU A 166 -5.82 -7.16 -15.46
CA LEU A 166 -5.45 -8.39 -14.77
C LEU A 166 -6.16 -8.52 -13.43
N MET A 167 -6.87 -7.50 -12.95
CA MET A 167 -7.66 -7.62 -11.72
C MET A 167 -8.93 -8.43 -11.95
N ASP A 168 -9.11 -9.52 -11.20
CA ASP A 168 -10.39 -10.23 -11.14
C ASP A 168 -11.34 -9.55 -10.15
N TRP A 169 -11.98 -8.47 -10.60
CA TRP A 169 -12.96 -7.71 -9.83
C TRP A 169 -14.11 -8.54 -9.23
N LYS A 170 -14.37 -9.75 -9.75
CA LYS A 170 -15.45 -10.62 -9.25
C LYS A 170 -15.02 -11.49 -8.08
N ASN A 171 -13.73 -11.74 -7.95
CA ASN A 171 -13.15 -12.64 -6.94
C ASN A 171 -12.09 -11.92 -6.11
N LEU A 172 -12.22 -10.60 -5.94
CA LEU A 172 -11.35 -9.85 -5.03
C LEU A 172 -11.40 -10.49 -3.63
N PRO A 173 -10.26 -10.57 -2.93
CA PRO A 173 -10.27 -10.91 -1.52
C PRO A 173 -11.04 -9.78 -0.82
N LEU A 174 -12.23 -10.03 -0.30
CA LEU A 174 -13.08 -9.07 0.42
C LEU A 174 -13.70 -9.76 1.63
#